data_AF-Q8EV18-F1
#
_entry.id   AF-Q8EV18-F1
#
_cell.length_a   1.000
_cell.length_b   1.000
_cell.length_c   1.000
_cell.angle_alpha   90.00
_cell.angle_beta   90.00
_cell.angle_gamma   90.00
#
_symmetry.space_group_name_H-M   'P 1'
#
loop_
_entity.id
_entity.type
_entity.pdbx_description
1 polymer ?
#
loop_
_entity_poly.entity_id
_entity_poly.type
_entity_poly.pdbx_seq_one_letter_code
_entity_poly.pdbx_strand_id
1 'polypeptide(L)'
;MTKNNKENKNNKVSKPFTGRYSEKEFASIIKGCKFVDVKNFNVSFDSYEDDKTGDIIETSVFEGNMKIYKTKRHPKPIEVPPPSDDDKKPTDLSNEIKFIKDTLGIILSDMKEMKHDISVLKDDMVEVKSDIKILKEKVTVLENDVSILKKDVSEHSKILQDHSKILQDHSKILQDHSKILQDLQFN
;
A
#
# COMPACT_ATOMS: atom_id res chain seq x y z
N MET A 1 -8.35 73.13 18.23
CA MET A 1 -7.01 72.49 18.13
C MET A 1 -7.17 71.10 17.54
N THR A 2 -6.80 70.99 16.27
CA THR A 2 -6.75 69.81 15.43
C THR A 2 -5.72 68.81 15.97
N LYS A 3 -6.06 67.54 16.14
CA LYS A 3 -5.06 66.47 16.21
C LYS A 3 -5.34 65.46 15.11
N ASN A 4 -4.50 65.59 14.09
CA ASN A 4 -4.49 64.84 12.86
C ASN A 4 -4.24 63.34 13.11
N ASN A 5 -5.17 62.57 12.57
CA ASN A 5 -5.00 61.31 11.85
C ASN A 5 -3.54 60.85 11.67
N LYS A 6 -3.11 59.85 12.44
CA LYS A 6 -1.99 58.99 12.05
C LYS A 6 -2.53 57.97 11.06
N GLU A 7 -2.40 58.28 9.78
CA GLU A 7 -2.51 57.33 8.69
C GLU A 7 -1.72 56.06 9.03
N ASN A 8 -2.43 54.95 9.12
CA ASN A 8 -1.84 53.64 9.32
C ASN A 8 -1.19 53.21 8.01
N LYS A 9 0.06 53.64 7.79
CA LYS A 9 0.91 53.20 6.68
C LYS A 9 1.26 51.73 6.86
N ASN A 10 0.39 50.84 6.42
CA ASN A 10 0.72 49.45 6.15
C ASN A 10 -0.09 48.91 4.96
N ASN A 11 -0.18 49.69 3.87
CA ASN A 11 -0.39 49.12 2.54
C ASN A 11 0.91 48.46 2.09
N LYS A 12 1.21 47.26 2.63
CA LYS A 12 2.08 46.32 1.93
C LYS A 12 1.31 45.87 0.70
N VAL A 13 1.59 46.49 -0.44
CA VAL A 13 1.21 45.96 -1.75
C VAL A 13 1.83 44.56 -1.83
N SER A 14 1.00 43.54 -1.61
CA SER A 14 1.38 42.15 -1.74
C SER A 14 1.72 41.94 -3.22
N LYS A 15 2.98 41.60 -3.53
CA LYS A 15 3.34 41.15 -4.88
C LYS A 15 2.41 39.98 -5.27
N PRO A 16 1.85 39.95 -6.49
CA PRO A 16 0.99 38.86 -6.90
C PRO A 16 1.79 37.55 -6.92
N PHE A 17 1.19 36.49 -6.37
CA PHE A 17 1.71 35.14 -6.43
C PHE A 17 1.34 34.55 -7.79
N THR A 18 2.21 34.70 -8.78
CA THR A 18 1.95 34.31 -10.17
C THR A 18 3.15 33.56 -10.74
N GLY A 19 2.91 32.38 -11.30
CA GLY A 19 3.95 31.53 -11.88
C GLY A 19 3.54 30.06 -11.89
N ARG A 20 4.36 29.22 -12.52
CA ARG A 20 4.22 27.76 -12.46
C ARG A 20 4.94 27.25 -11.22
N TYR A 21 4.27 26.44 -10.42
CA TYR A 21 4.82 25.82 -9.22
C TYR A 21 4.71 24.31 -9.35
N SER A 22 5.70 23.58 -8.85
CA SER A 22 5.54 22.15 -8.59
C SER A 22 4.49 21.91 -7.49
N GLU A 23 3.95 20.70 -7.41
CA GLU A 23 2.99 20.31 -6.38
C GLU A 23 3.54 20.62 -4.97
N LYS A 24 4.79 20.25 -4.71
CA LYS A 24 5.43 20.44 -3.40
C LYS A 24 5.56 21.92 -3.01
N GLU A 25 5.92 22.76 -3.98
CA GLU A 25 6.03 24.20 -3.77
C GLU A 25 4.65 24.81 -3.49
N PHE A 26 3.67 24.48 -4.33
CA PHE A 26 2.31 24.98 -4.18
C PHE A 26 1.68 24.54 -2.85
N ALA A 27 1.79 23.25 -2.49
CA ALA A 27 1.29 22.70 -1.24
C ALA A 27 1.92 23.38 -0.01
N SER A 28 3.22 23.68 -0.07
CA SER A 28 3.92 24.39 1.02
C SER A 28 3.38 25.82 1.20
N ILE A 29 3.03 26.48 0.11
CA ILE A 29 2.53 27.85 0.11
C ILE A 29 1.13 27.93 0.69
N ILE A 30 0.30 26.92 0.47
CA ILE A 30 -1.08 26.87 0.97
C ILE A 30 -1.22 26.12 2.31
N LYS A 31 -0.13 25.51 2.81
CA LYS A 31 -0.07 24.77 4.07
C LYS A 31 -0.62 25.59 5.26
N GLY A 32 -1.56 25.03 6.02
CA GLY A 32 -2.21 25.69 7.15
C GLY A 32 -3.33 26.66 6.78
N CYS A 33 -3.83 26.62 5.53
CA CYS A 33 -5.09 27.27 5.17
C CYS A 33 -6.27 26.60 5.88
N LYS A 34 -7.30 27.39 6.18
CA LYS A 34 -8.52 26.94 6.84
C LYS A 34 -9.62 26.62 5.83
N PHE A 35 -9.70 27.42 4.77
CA PHE A 35 -10.65 27.24 3.69
C PHE A 35 -10.07 27.79 2.38
N VAL A 36 -10.54 27.22 1.28
CA VAL A 36 -10.18 27.60 -0.08
C VAL A 36 -11.48 27.84 -0.84
N ASP A 37 -11.70 29.07 -1.30
CA ASP A 37 -12.79 29.38 -2.21
C ASP A 37 -12.27 29.22 -3.64
N VAL A 38 -12.97 28.42 -4.44
CA VAL A 38 -12.66 28.24 -5.85
C VAL A 38 -13.78 28.89 -6.68
N LYS A 39 -13.41 29.70 -7.67
CA LYS A 39 -14.34 30.40 -8.56
C LYS A 39 -13.95 30.18 -10.01
N ASN A 40 -14.96 29.99 -10.86
CA ASN A 40 -14.79 29.78 -12.31
C ASN A 40 -13.84 28.59 -12.61
N PHE A 41 -14.06 27.46 -11.91
CA PHE A 41 -13.23 26.27 -12.04
C PHE A 41 -13.72 25.40 -13.19
N ASN A 42 -12.84 25.10 -14.14
CA ASN A 42 -13.06 24.18 -15.25
C ASN A 42 -12.04 23.04 -15.17
N VAL A 43 -12.48 21.85 -15.57
CA VAL A 43 -11.63 20.67 -15.69
C VAL A 43 -11.74 20.17 -17.13
N SER A 44 -10.61 20.14 -17.84
CA SER A 44 -10.52 19.53 -19.16
C SER A 44 -9.66 18.27 -19.12
N PHE A 45 -9.99 17.32 -19.98
CA PHE A 45 -9.31 16.04 -20.10
C PHE A 45 -8.90 15.84 -21.54
N ASP A 46 -7.61 15.64 -21.77
CA ASP A 46 -7.04 15.38 -23.08
C ASP A 46 -6.28 14.05 -23.04
N SER A 47 -6.46 13.22 -24.06
CA SER A 47 -5.73 11.95 -24.21
C SER A 47 -5.15 11.86 -25.62
N TYR A 48 -3.86 11.54 -25.74
CA TYR A 48 -3.21 11.34 -27.03
C TYR A 48 -2.15 10.23 -26.93
N GLU A 49 -1.83 9.59 -28.05
CA GLU A 49 -0.76 8.60 -28.14
C GLU A 49 0.56 9.30 -28.50
N ASP A 50 1.63 9.00 -27.79
CA ASP A 50 2.96 9.52 -28.09
C ASP A 50 3.59 8.71 -29.23
N ASP A 51 3.70 9.31 -30.41
CA ASP A 51 4.17 8.66 -31.64
C ASP A 51 5.59 8.05 -31.54
N LYS A 52 6.40 8.42 -30.54
CA LYS A 52 7.77 7.92 -30.37
C LYS A 52 7.84 6.71 -29.45
N THR A 53 6.99 6.68 -28.43
CA THR A 53 7.00 5.66 -27.37
C THR A 53 5.85 4.67 -27.50
N GLY A 54 4.76 5.04 -28.19
CA GLY A 54 3.51 4.30 -28.25
C GLY A 54 2.68 4.41 -26.98
N ASP A 55 3.09 5.24 -26.01
CA ASP A 55 2.39 5.41 -24.74
C ASP A 55 1.15 6.30 -24.93
N ILE A 56 0.02 5.90 -24.34
CA ILE A 56 -1.15 6.77 -24.23
C ILE A 56 -0.93 7.72 -23.05
N ILE A 57 -0.93 9.02 -23.32
CA ILE A 57 -0.78 10.09 -22.34
C ILE A 57 -2.14 10.72 -22.07
N GLU A 58 -2.58 10.67 -20.82
CA GLU A 58 -3.79 11.35 -20.33
C GLU A 58 -3.41 12.56 -19.48
N THR A 59 -3.92 13.74 -19.84
CA THR A 59 -3.69 15.00 -19.13
C THR A 59 -5.01 15.56 -18.64
N SER A 60 -5.07 15.86 -17.33
CA SER A 60 -6.17 16.63 -16.74
C SER A 60 -5.69 18.04 -16.41
N VAL A 61 -6.35 19.06 -16.98
CA VAL A 61 -6.04 20.47 -16.71
C VAL A 61 -7.16 21.06 -15.85
N PHE A 62 -6.76 21.67 -14.73
CA PHE A 62 -7.65 22.33 -13.80
C PHE A 62 -7.38 23.84 -13.86
N GLU A 63 -8.34 24.61 -14.36
CA GLU A 63 -8.18 26.05 -14.56
C GLU A 63 -9.27 26.82 -13.80
N GLY A 64 -8.86 27.83 -13.04
CA GLY A 64 -9.79 28.70 -12.33
C GLY A 64 -9.10 29.62 -11.34
N ASN A 65 -9.88 30.47 -10.68
CA ASN A 65 -9.36 31.38 -9.68
C ASN A 65 -9.55 30.80 -8.27
N MET A 66 -8.50 30.83 -7.46
CA MET A 66 -8.52 30.35 -6.08
C MET A 66 -8.28 31.49 -5.09
N LYS A 67 -9.03 31.52 -3.98
CA LYS A 67 -8.77 32.36 -2.81
C LYS A 67 -8.54 31.51 -1.59
N ILE A 68 -7.40 31.70 -0.93
CA ILE A 68 -6.95 30.84 0.16
C ILE A 68 -6.86 31.67 1.44
N TYR A 69 -7.49 31.17 2.51
CA TYR A 69 -7.60 31.91 3.76
C TYR A 69 -6.82 31.20 4.87
N LYS A 70 -5.84 31.91 5.42
CA LYS A 70 -5.07 31.50 6.60
C LYS A 70 -5.41 32.44 7.74
N THR A 71 -5.97 31.91 8.82
CA THR A 71 -6.28 32.69 10.02
C THR A 71 -5.50 32.13 11.19
N LYS A 72 -4.62 32.94 11.77
CA LYS A 72 -3.98 32.63 13.05
C LYS A 72 -4.71 33.37 14.14
N ARG A 73 -5.25 32.64 15.11
CA ARG A 73 -5.81 33.23 16.34
C ARG A 73 -4.72 33.24 17.39
N HIS A 74 -4.37 34.42 17.86
CA HIS A 74 -3.59 34.58 19.07
C HIS A 74 -4.57 34.86 20.22
N PRO A 75 -4.45 34.16 21.37
CA PRO A 75 -5.17 34.56 22.57
C PRO A 75 -4.82 36.03 22.88
N LYS A 76 -5.83 36.85 23.20
CA LYS A 76 -5.56 38.16 23.83
C LYS A 76 -4.75 37.90 25.12
N PRO A 77 -3.69 38.66 25.41
CA PRO A 77 -3.06 38.62 26.73
C PRO A 77 -4.15 38.83 27.78
N ILE A 78 -4.27 37.90 28.71
CA ILE A 78 -5.20 38.02 29.82
C ILE A 78 -4.63 39.09 30.75
N GLU A 79 -5.23 40.28 30.78
CA GLU A 79 -5.08 41.18 31.92
C GLU A 79 -5.84 40.52 33.07
N VAL A 80 -5.10 39.95 34.02
CA VAL A 80 -5.67 39.32 35.22
C VAL A 80 -6.19 40.47 36.11
N PRO A 81 -7.51 40.60 36.36
CA PRO A 81 -8.01 41.51 37.38
C PRO A 81 -7.58 40.98 38.76
N PRO A 82 -7.38 41.85 39.77
CA PRO A 82 -7.08 41.39 41.12
C PRO A 82 -8.18 40.44 41.62
N PRO A 83 -7.83 39.44 42.46
CA PRO A 83 -8.78 38.40 42.85
C PRO A 83 -9.87 39.02 43.73
N SER A 84 -11.11 38.90 43.28
CA SER A 84 -12.29 39.04 44.13
C SER A 84 -12.57 37.67 44.76
N ASP A 85 -12.60 37.61 46.09
CA ASP A 85 -12.67 36.37 46.88
C ASP A 85 -14.04 35.69 46.93
N ASP A 86 -15.02 36.13 46.14
CA ASP A 86 -16.35 35.54 46.13
C ASP A 86 -16.82 35.22 44.70
N ASP A 87 -17.41 34.04 44.55
CA ASP A 87 -18.05 33.44 43.36
C ASP A 87 -17.18 32.58 42.41
N LYS A 88 -17.22 31.25 42.62
CA LYS A 88 -18.04 30.36 41.78
C LYS A 88 -17.97 28.89 42.21
N LYS A 89 -19.11 28.40 42.69
CA LYS A 89 -19.52 27.01 42.55
C LYS A 89 -19.31 26.57 41.09
N PRO A 90 -18.66 25.42 40.80
CA PRO A 90 -18.45 24.99 39.43
C PRO A 90 -19.80 24.86 38.71
N THR A 91 -19.99 25.61 37.64
CA THR A 91 -21.15 25.48 36.74
C THR A 91 -21.02 24.17 35.96
N ASP A 92 -22.16 23.58 35.61
CA ASP A 92 -22.30 22.32 34.84
C ASP A 92 -21.35 22.26 33.63
N LEU A 93 -21.29 23.36 32.87
CA LEU A 93 -20.41 23.57 31.72
C LEU A 93 -18.90 23.37 32.02
N SER A 94 -18.42 23.76 33.20
CA SER A 94 -17.00 23.60 33.55
C SER A 94 -16.63 22.12 33.76
N ASN A 95 -17.56 21.35 34.32
CA ASN A 95 -17.38 19.91 34.52
C ASN A 95 -17.45 19.16 33.19
N GLU A 96 -18.40 19.54 32.31
CA GLU A 96 -18.49 19.00 30.94
C GLU A 96 -17.21 19.24 30.15
N ILE A 97 -16.64 20.46 30.19
CA ILE A 97 -15.39 20.79 29.49
C ILE A 97 -14.23 19.93 30.02
N LYS A 98 -14.14 19.72 31.33
CA LYS A 98 -13.12 18.85 31.93
C LYS A 98 -13.29 17.40 31.46
N PHE A 99 -14.51 16.87 31.48
CA PHE A 99 -14.81 15.52 31.01
C PHE A 99 -14.47 15.33 29.53
N ILE A 100 -14.82 16.29 28.66
CA ILE A 100 -14.47 16.27 27.23
C ILE A 100 -12.95 16.25 27.06
N LYS A 101 -12.22 17.07 27.82
CA LYS A 101 -10.75 17.12 27.75
C LYS A 101 -10.12 15.79 28.16
N ASP A 102 -10.61 15.18 29.25
CA ASP A 102 -10.14 13.89 29.74
C ASP A 102 -10.42 12.79 28.69
N THR A 103 -11.63 12.79 28.12
CA THR A 103 -12.04 11.86 27.04
C THR A 103 -11.18 12.02 25.79
N LEU A 104 -10.90 13.25 25.36
CA LEU A 104 -9.99 13.52 24.24
C LEU A 104 -8.57 13.03 24.52
N GLY A 105 -8.10 13.12 25.78
CA GLY A 105 -6.81 12.58 26.19
C GLY A 105 -6.72 11.06 26.03
N ILE A 106 -7.79 10.35 26.40
CA ILE A 106 -7.91 8.89 26.21
C ILE A 106 -7.90 8.57 24.71
N ILE A 107 -8.77 9.20 23.91
CA ILE A 107 -8.85 8.97 22.45
C ILE A 107 -7.50 9.21 21.77
N LEU A 108 -6.76 10.25 22.16
CA LEU A 108 -5.43 10.53 21.60
C LEU A 108 -4.40 9.45 21.96
N SER A 109 -4.56 8.80 23.11
CA SER A 109 -3.69 7.70 23.54
C SER A 109 -4.02 6.44 22.74
N ASP A 110 -5.30 6.07 22.64
CA ASP A 110 -5.78 4.93 21.84
C ASP A 110 -5.38 5.08 20.37
N MET A 111 -5.48 6.30 19.81
CA MET A 111 -5.04 6.57 18.42
C MET A 111 -3.54 6.37 18.22
N LYS A 112 -2.70 6.61 19.24
CA LYS A 112 -1.25 6.35 19.16
C LYS A 112 -0.96 4.86 19.20
N GLU A 113 -1.67 4.13 20.07
CA GLU A 113 -1.58 2.67 20.18
C GLU A 113 -2.02 2.00 18.87
N MET A 114 -3.18 2.36 18.33
CA MET A 114 -3.64 1.89 17.02
C MET A 114 -2.63 2.16 15.90
N LYS A 115 -1.97 3.33 15.92
CA LYS A 115 -0.94 3.65 14.93
C LYS A 115 0.28 2.73 15.07
N HIS A 116 0.65 2.38 16.30
CA HIS A 116 1.71 1.42 16.56
C HIS A 116 1.33 0.02 16.06
N ASP A 117 0.15 -0.47 16.42
CA ASP A 117 -0.36 -1.78 15.98
C ASP A 117 -0.43 -1.88 14.45
N ILE A 118 -0.90 -0.82 13.78
CA ILE A 118 -0.91 -0.76 12.31
C ILE A 118 0.52 -0.81 11.73
N SER A 119 1.52 -0.28 12.42
CA SER A 119 2.92 -0.38 11.99
C SER A 119 3.41 -1.82 12.11
N VAL A 120 3.16 -2.48 13.24
CA VAL A 120 3.53 -3.89 13.47
C VAL A 120 2.87 -4.79 12.43
N LEU A 121 1.55 -4.63 12.21
CA LEU A 121 0.83 -5.41 11.20
C LEU A 121 1.35 -5.21 9.78
N LYS A 122 1.91 -4.04 9.44
CA LYS A 122 2.56 -3.82 8.14
C LYS A 122 3.85 -4.61 8.03
N ASP A 123 4.65 -4.65 9.09
CA ASP A 123 5.91 -5.39 9.12
C ASP A 123 5.64 -6.90 9.05
N ASP A 124 4.68 -7.42 9.84
CA ASP A 124 4.24 -8.82 9.78
C ASP A 124 3.76 -9.20 8.37
N MET A 125 3.02 -8.30 7.71
CA MET A 125 2.54 -8.54 6.34
C MET A 125 3.68 -8.56 5.31
N VAL A 126 4.78 -7.85 5.54
CA VAL A 126 5.99 -7.93 4.70
C VAL A 126 6.66 -9.29 4.89
N GLU A 127 6.77 -9.78 6.13
CA GLU A 127 7.33 -11.10 6.43
C GLU A 127 6.50 -12.22 5.80
N VAL A 128 5.17 -12.20 5.99
CA VAL A 128 4.26 -13.18 5.37
C VAL A 128 4.38 -13.21 3.84
N LYS A 129 4.55 -12.04 3.19
CA LYS A 129 4.79 -11.99 1.73
C LYS A 129 6.11 -12.66 1.34
N SER A 130 7.16 -12.48 2.13
CA SER A 130 8.45 -13.13 1.92
C SER A 130 8.32 -14.64 2.05
N ASP A 131 7.68 -15.12 3.11
CA ASP A 131 7.45 -16.55 3.35
C ASP A 131 6.62 -17.19 2.25
N ILE A 132 5.57 -16.52 1.78
CA ILE A 132 4.76 -16.98 0.64
C ILE A 132 5.61 -17.09 -0.64
N LYS A 133 6.54 -16.16 -0.87
CA LYS A 133 7.43 -16.22 -2.03
C LYS A 133 8.36 -17.44 -1.95
N ILE A 134 8.98 -17.66 -0.79
CA ILE A 134 9.85 -18.83 -0.55
C ILE A 134 9.04 -20.13 -0.70
N LEU A 135 7.81 -20.17 -0.18
CA LEU A 135 6.95 -21.34 -0.30
C LEU A 135 6.62 -21.65 -1.76
N LYS A 136 6.30 -20.64 -2.57
CA LYS A 136 6.06 -20.81 -4.01
C LYS A 136 7.28 -21.40 -4.72
N GLU A 137 8.48 -20.87 -4.44
CA GLU A 137 9.72 -21.39 -5.01
C GLU A 137 9.95 -22.87 -4.64
N LYS A 138 9.74 -23.23 -3.37
CA LYS A 138 9.84 -24.63 -2.91
C LYS A 138 8.82 -25.55 -3.57
N VAL A 139 7.58 -25.10 -3.75
CA VAL A 139 6.54 -25.87 -4.44
C VAL A 139 6.93 -26.11 -5.91
N THR A 140 7.46 -25.11 -6.61
CA THR A 140 7.94 -25.27 -7.99
C THR A 140 9.09 -26.28 -8.09
N VAL A 141 10.01 -26.30 -7.12
CA VAL A 141 11.07 -27.34 -7.05
C VAL A 141 10.45 -28.72 -6.87
N LEU A 142 9.52 -28.88 -5.94
CA LEU A 142 8.83 -30.17 -5.72
C LEU A 142 8.06 -30.65 -6.95
N GLU A 143 7.40 -29.75 -7.68
CA GLU A 143 6.72 -30.09 -8.93
C GLU A 143 7.69 -30.65 -9.98
N ASN A 144 8.88 -30.04 -10.11
CA ASN A 144 9.93 -30.52 -11.00
C ASN A 144 10.47 -31.90 -10.56
N ASP A 145 10.78 -32.06 -9.26
CA ASP A 145 11.27 -33.33 -8.71
C ASP A 145 10.26 -34.46 -8.95
N VAL A 146 8.97 -34.21 -8.71
CA VAL A 146 7.89 -35.17 -8.99
C VAL A 146 7.79 -35.48 -10.49
N SER A 147 7.99 -34.48 -11.35
CA SER A 147 7.99 -34.72 -12.80
C SER A 147 9.17 -35.59 -13.24
N ILE A 148 10.36 -35.44 -12.63
CA ILE A 148 11.53 -36.27 -12.89
C ILE A 148 11.27 -37.69 -12.40
N LEU A 149 10.82 -37.85 -11.15
CA LEU A 149 10.49 -39.16 -10.58
C LEU A 149 9.46 -39.92 -11.43
N LYS A 150 8.45 -39.24 -11.99
CA LYS A 150 7.49 -39.86 -12.90
C LYS A 150 8.15 -40.40 -14.18
N LYS A 151 9.14 -39.71 -14.73
CA LYS A 151 9.91 -40.18 -15.89
C LYS A 151 10.77 -41.38 -15.52
N ASP A 152 11.52 -41.29 -14.43
CA ASP A 152 12.41 -42.36 -13.96
C ASP A 152 11.63 -43.65 -13.70
N VAL A 153 10.46 -43.56 -13.02
CA VAL A 153 9.58 -44.72 -12.78
C VAL A 153 9.04 -45.30 -14.09
N SER A 154 8.69 -44.46 -15.06
CA SER A 154 8.21 -44.90 -16.37
C SER A 154 9.31 -45.63 -17.16
N GLU A 155 10.54 -45.13 -17.12
CA GLU A 155 11.70 -45.77 -17.73
C GLU A 155 12.01 -47.11 -17.06
N HIS A 156 12.00 -47.17 -15.73
CA HIS A 156 12.18 -48.42 -15.00
C HIS A 156 11.10 -49.45 -15.35
N SER A 157 9.84 -49.01 -15.49
CA SER A 157 8.73 -49.86 -15.90
C SER A 157 8.96 -50.46 -17.30
N LYS A 158 9.46 -49.67 -18.26
CA LYS A 158 9.82 -50.18 -19.60
C LYS A 158 10.94 -51.21 -19.54
N ILE A 159 12.00 -50.95 -18.78
CA ILE A 159 13.11 -51.89 -18.59
C ILE A 159 12.59 -53.23 -18.01
N LEU A 160 11.69 -53.18 -17.03
CA LEU A 160 11.08 -54.38 -16.46
C LEU A 160 10.22 -55.14 -17.49
N GLN A 161 9.47 -54.44 -18.34
CA GLN A 161 8.71 -55.06 -19.43
C GLN A 161 9.63 -55.74 -20.44
N ASP A 162 10.72 -55.08 -20.84
CA ASP A 162 11.71 -55.63 -21.77
C ASP A 162 12.39 -56.89 -21.20
N HIS A 163 12.82 -56.83 -19.93
CA HIS A 163 13.35 -58.01 -19.23
C HIS A 163 12.32 -59.14 -19.14
N SER A 164 11.05 -58.84 -18.86
CA SER A 164 9.99 -59.84 -18.84
C SER A 164 9.83 -60.54 -20.19
N LYS A 165 9.96 -59.80 -21.29
CA LYS A 165 9.90 -60.36 -22.64
C LYS A 165 11.09 -61.28 -22.94
N ILE A 166 12.30 -60.86 -22.59
CA ILE A 166 13.51 -61.69 -22.73
C ILE A 166 13.36 -63.02 -21.98
N LEU A 167 12.82 -62.99 -20.75
CA LEU A 167 12.58 -64.21 -19.98
C LEU A 167 11.55 -65.13 -20.63
N GLN A 168 10.49 -64.58 -21.21
CA GLN A 168 9.50 -65.37 -21.98
C GLN A 168 10.14 -66.03 -23.21
N ASP A 169 10.97 -65.30 -23.95
CA ASP A 169 11.68 -65.82 -25.12
C ASP A 169 12.63 -66.96 -24.72
N HIS A 170 13.42 -66.78 -23.66
CA HIS A 170 14.28 -67.84 -23.12
C HIS A 170 13.47 -69.06 -22.65
N SER A 171 12.34 -68.86 -21.99
CA SER A 171 11.47 -69.97 -21.58
C SER A 171 10.97 -70.78 -22.78
N LYS A 172 10.66 -70.11 -23.90
CA LYS A 172 10.23 -70.78 -25.12
C LYS A 172 11.36 -71.60 -25.75
N ILE A 173 12.56 -71.04 -25.82
CA ILE A 173 13.76 -71.75 -26.31
C ILE A 173 14.00 -73.03 -25.50
N LEU A 174 13.90 -72.95 -24.17
CA LEU A 174 14.06 -74.13 -23.31
C LEU A 174 12.97 -75.19 -23.55
N GLN A 175 11.72 -74.77 -23.76
CA GLN A 175 10.64 -75.70 -24.13
C GLN A 175 10.91 -76.38 -25.48
N ASP A 176 11.39 -75.63 -26.47
CA ASP A 176 11.71 -76.17 -27.79
C ASP A 176 12.88 -77.17 -27.71
N HIS A 177 13.95 -76.84 -26.98
CA HIS A 177 15.05 -77.76 -26.72
C HIS A 177 14.59 -79.03 -25.97
N SER A 178 13.71 -78.90 -24.98
CA SER A 178 13.16 -80.05 -24.26
C SER A 178 12.40 -81.00 -25.19
N LYS A 179 11.64 -80.48 -26.16
CA LYS A 179 10.93 -81.31 -27.15
C LYS A 179 11.91 -82.05 -28.06
N ILE A 180 12.92 -81.36 -28.59
CA ILE A 180 13.94 -81.98 -29.45
C ILE A 180 14.62 -83.15 -28.74
N LEU A 181 14.99 -82.98 -27.47
CA LEU A 181 15.60 -84.05 -26.68
C LEU A 181 14.66 -85.25 -26.47
N GLN A 182 13.36 -85.00 -26.26
CA GLN A 182 12.36 -86.08 -26.19
C GLN A 182 12.28 -86.82 -27.53
N ASP A 183 12.18 -86.09 -28.66
CA ASP A 183 12.09 -86.69 -29.99
C ASP A 183 13.31 -87.55 -30.34
N LEU A 184 14.51 -87.18 -29.83
CA LEU A 184 15.73 -87.99 -29.99
C LEU A 184 15.78 -89.24 -29.10
N GLN A 185 15.06 -89.28 -27.98
CA GLN A 185 15.01 -90.45 -27.08
C GLN A 185 14.04 -91.54 -27.57
N PHE A 186 13.10 -91.20 -28.46
CA PHE A 186 12.09 -92.13 -29.00
C PHE A 186 12.38 -92.61 -30.44
N ASN A 187 13.51 -92.24 -31.02
CA ASN A 187 14.04 -92.75 -32.31
C ASN A 187 15.23 -93.69 -32.07
#